data_AF-A0A917FCU5-F1
#
_entry.id   AF-A0A917FCU5-F1
#
_cell.length_a   1.000
_cell.length_b   1.000
_cell.length_c   1.000
_cell.angle_alpha   90.00
_cell.angle_beta   90.00
_cell.angle_gamma   90.00
#
_symmetry.space_group_name_H-M   'P 1'
#
loop_
_entity.id
_entity.type
_entity.pdbx_description
1 polymer ?
#
loop_
_entity_poly.entity_id
_entity_poly.type
_entity_poly.pdbx_seq_one_letter_code
_entity_poly.pdbx_strand_id
1 'polypeptide(L)' 'MNFSLIDKVYQMNNLYEAWLSVRKNQGSGEIDGVSIGMYEKNVGTNLRELQRLLQQGQYPISYL' A
#
# COMPACT_ATOMS: atom_id res chain seq x y z
N MET A 1 -16.24 -4.05 -20.35
CA MET A 1 -15.30 -4.48 -19.30
C MET A 1 -14.24 -3.40 -19.17
N ASN A 2 -14.47 -2.43 -18.28
CA ASN A 2 -13.56 -1.29 -18.12
C ASN A 2 -12.48 -1.69 -17.11
N PHE A 3 -11.32 -2.13 -17.57
CA PHE A 3 -10.15 -2.31 -16.72
C PHE A 3 -9.56 -0.91 -16.48
N SER A 4 -10.07 -0.21 -15.47
CA SER A 4 -9.52 1.11 -15.15
C SER A 4 -8.10 0.93 -14.60
N LEU A 5 -7.23 1.94 -14.74
CA LEU A 5 -5.88 1.89 -14.18
C LEU A 5 -5.89 1.53 -12.68
N ILE A 6 -6.97 1.89 -11.97
CA ILE A 6 -7.14 1.64 -10.54
C ILE A 6 -7.22 0.15 -10.21
N ASP A 7 -7.76 -0.66 -11.13
CA ASP A 7 -7.89 -2.10 -10.94
C ASP A 7 -6.52 -2.78 -10.87
N LYS A 8 -5.52 -2.17 -11.52
CA LYS A 8 -4.12 -2.61 -11.44
C LYS A 8 -3.48 -2.15 -10.13
N VAL A 9 -3.84 -0.98 -9.60
CA VAL A 9 -3.21 -0.41 -8.39
C VAL A 9 -3.40 -1.31 -7.18
N TYR A 10 -4.62 -1.82 -6.94
CA TYR A 10 -4.88 -2.66 -5.77
C TYR A 10 -4.57 -4.16 -5.98
N GLN A 11 -3.97 -4.56 -7.12
CA GLN A 11 -3.54 -5.94 -7.27
C GLN A 11 -2.44 -6.26 -6.26
N MET A 12 -2.55 -7.40 -5.59
CA MET A 12 -1.67 -7.75 -4.46
C MET A 12 -0.19 -7.79 -4.87
N ASN A 13 0.13 -8.25 -6.08
CA ASN A 13 1.48 -8.22 -6.63
C ASN A 13 2.00 -6.78 -6.77
N ASN A 14 1.19 -5.86 -7.29
CA ASN A 14 1.59 -4.46 -7.47
C ASN A 14 1.76 -3.75 -6.12
N LEU A 15 0.88 -4.02 -5.15
CA LEU A 15 1.02 -3.52 -3.78
C LEU A 15 2.29 -4.05 -3.10
N TYR A 16 2.64 -5.32 -3.33
CA TYR A 16 3.85 -5.92 -2.78
C TYR A 16 5.13 -5.33 -3.39
N GLU A 17 5.19 -5.16 -4.72
CA GLU A 17 6.32 -4.51 -5.38
C GLU A 17 6.50 -3.06 -4.93
N ALA A 18 5.40 -2.32 -4.77
CA ALA A 18 5.43 -0.97 -4.21
C ALA A 18 6.01 -0.97 -2.78
N TRP A 19 5.59 -1.91 -1.94
CA TRP A 19 6.14 -2.09 -0.59
C TRP A 19 7.65 -2.37 -0.61
N LEU A 20 8.13 -3.23 -1.51
CA LEU A 20 9.57 -3.52 -1.62
C LEU A 20 10.39 -2.27 -1.97
N SER A 21 9.84 -1.40 -2.82
CA SER A 21 10.46 -0.11 -3.16
C SER A 21 10.52 0.83 -1.96
N VAL A 22 9.42 0.98 -1.21
CA VAL A 22 9.36 1.81 0.01
C VAL A 22 10.34 1.31 1.07
N ARG A 23 10.35 -0.01 1.31
CA ARG A 23 11.26 -0.64 2.27
C ARG A 23 12.73 -0.42 1.89
N LYS A 24 13.07 -0.51 0.61
CA LYS A 24 14.43 -0.28 0.10
C LYS A 24 14.89 1.16 0.32
N ASN A 25 13.98 2.12 0.18
CA ASN A 25 14.33 3.55 0.24
C ASN A 25 14.48 4.09 1.66
N GLN A 26 14.17 3.31 2.72
CA GLN A 26 14.38 3.62 4.14
C GLN A 26 13.92 5.04 4.57
N GLY A 27 13.04 5.68 3.80
CA GLY A 27 12.80 7.12 3.88
C GLY A 27 12.12 7.48 5.19
N SER A 28 12.80 8.32 6.00
CA SER A 28 12.30 9.14 7.11
C SER A 28 10.95 8.65 7.68
N GLY A 29 11.00 7.51 8.37
CA GLY A 29 9.80 6.85 8.87
C GLY A 29 9.18 7.65 10.00
N GLU A 30 8.34 8.63 9.68
CA GLU A 30 7.48 9.35 10.63
C GLU A 30 6.51 10.23 9.83
N ILE A 31 5.49 9.63 9.20
CA ILE A 31 4.34 10.42 8.75
C ILE A 31 3.08 10.12 9.57
N ASP A 32 2.87 8.90 10.10
CA ASP A 32 1.65 8.61 10.89
C ASP A 32 1.89 7.68 12.10
N GLY A 33 3.09 7.70 12.69
CA GLY A 33 3.42 6.86 13.87
C GLY A 33 3.62 5.37 13.56
N VAL A 34 3.49 4.95 12.30
CA VAL A 34 3.85 3.59 11.83
C VAL A 34 5.24 3.64 11.22
N SER A 35 6.21 3.01 11.89
CA SER A 35 7.55 2.82 11.33
C SER A 35 7.54 1.74 10.24
N ILE A 36 8.50 1.80 9.30
CA ILE A 36 8.73 0.73 8.31
C ILE A 36 8.86 -0.63 9.00
N GLY A 37 9.55 -0.68 10.15
CA GLY A 37 9.70 -1.92 10.92
C GLY A 37 8.40 -2.43 11.55
N MET A 38 7.48 -1.54 11.94
CA MET A 38 6.16 -1.94 12.43
C MET A 38 5.27 -2.46 11.30
N TYR A 39 5.36 -1.83 10.13
CA TYR A 39 4.65 -2.28 8.93
C TYR A 39 5.16 -3.64 8.44
N GLU A 40 6.48 -3.85 8.43
CA GLU A 40 7.11 -5.08 7.94
C GLU A 40 6.68 -6.32 8.74
N LYS A 41 6.54 -6.19 10.07
CA LYS A 41 6.09 -7.28 10.96
C LYS A 41 4.75 -7.90 10.53
N ASN A 42 3.88 -7.12 9.90
CA ASN A 42 2.54 -7.55 9.50
C ASN A 42 2.24 -7.24 8.02
N VAL A 43 3.26 -7.23 7.16
CA VAL A 43 3.16 -6.79 5.76
C VAL A 43 1.98 -7.40 5.00
N GLY A 44 1.77 -8.72 5.12
CA GLY A 44 0.66 -9.38 4.42
C GLY A 44 -0.72 -8.91 4.88
N THR A 45 -0.89 -8.65 6.17
CA THR A 45 -2.16 -8.13 6.72
C THR A 45 -2.37 -6.68 6.32
N ASN A 46 -1.32 -5.86 6.37
CA ASN A 46 -1.39 -4.45 5.99
C ASN A 46 -1.71 -4.29 4.50
N LEU A 47 -1.08 -5.08 3.62
CA LEU A 47 -1.36 -5.03 2.18
C LEU A 47 -2.76 -5.54 1.82
N ARG A 48 -3.30 -6.52 2.56
CA ARG A 48 -4.71 -6.95 2.39
C ARG A 48 -5.69 -5.85 2.80
N GLU A 49 -5.41 -5.15 3.90
CA GLU A 49 -6.26 -4.04 4.32
C GLU A 49 -6.19 -2.87 3.36
N LEU A 50 -5.00 -2.52 2.88
CA LEU A 50 -4.81 -1.51 1.83
C LEU A 50 -5.56 -1.88 0.55
N GLN A 51 -5.44 -3.13 0.10
CA GLN A 51 -6.20 -3.65 -1.05
C GLN A 51 -7.71 -3.46 -0.85
N ARG A 52 -8.24 -3.85 0.32
CA ARG A 52 -9.65 -3.72 0.66
C ARG A 52 -10.11 -2.26 0.62
N LEU A 53 -9.35 -1.34 1.21
CA LEU A 53 -9.67 0.08 1.26
C LEU A 53 -9.66 0.72 -0.13
N LEU A 54 -8.67 0.39 -0.98
CA LEU A 54 -8.59 0.86 -2.36
C LEU A 54 -9.75 0.33 -3.21
N GLN A 55 -10.10 -0.96 -3.07
CA GLN A 55 -11.24 -1.57 -3.76
C GLN A 55 -12.57 -0.93 -3.38
N GLN A 56 -12.72 -0.51 -2.12
CA GLN A 56 -13.93 0.13 -1.64
C GLN A 56 -13.97 1.65 -1.92
N GLY A 57 -12.91 2.21 -2.52
CA GLY A 57 -12.79 3.65 -2.73
C GLY A 57 -12.70 4.46 -1.42
N GLN A 58 -12.38 3.80 -0.30
CA GLN A 58 -12.35 4.38 1.05
C GLN A 58 -10.96 4.91 1.43
N TYR A 59 -9.95 4.68 0.59
CA TYR A 59 -8.63 5.28 0.77
C TYR A 59 -8.56 6.59 -0.03
N PRO A 60 -8.34 7.76 0.61
CA PRO A 60 -8.18 9.01 -0.11
C PRO A 60 -6.87 8.96 -0.92
N ILE A 61 -6.99 8.92 -2.25
CA ILE A 61 -5.87 8.92 -3.20
C ILE A 61 -5.16 10.30 -3.22
N SER A 62 -5.62 11.29 -2.46
CA SER A 62 -5.05 12.65 -2.42
C SER A 62 -3.60 12.74 -1.91
N TYR A 63 -2.98 11.63 -1.54
CA TYR A 63 -1.59 11.54 -1.04
C TYR A 63 -0.67 10.64 -1.89
N LEU A 64 -1.15 10.15 -3.04
CA LEU A 64 -0.33 9.46 -4.05
C LEU A 64 -0.06 10.40 -5.24
#